data_AF-A0A7L0U8C9-F1
#
_entry.id   AF-A0A7L0U8C9-F1
#
_cell.length_a   1.000
_cell.length_b   1.000
_cell.length_c   1.000
_cell.angle_alpha   90.00
_cell.angle_beta   90.00
_cell.angle_gamma   90.00
#
_symmetry.space_group_name_H-M   'P 1'
#
loop_
_entity.id
_entity.type
_entity.pdbx_description
1 polymer ?
#
loop_
_entity_poly.entity_id
_entity_poly.type
_entity_poly.pdbx_seq_one_letter_code
_entity_poly.pdbx_strand_id
1 'polypeptide(L)'
;AEKLSSMKDMDWNDFLQRVCSLLDSTEKNTGTARSKLNLLHYLCTVAVRKEVASRLISSQLFPILIQQLRVAANWDLRAKVARVMGLLALHTSELGENVPVSEAIILLTELIRENFRNSKLKQCFLPALGELLYLIA
;
A
#
# COMPACT_ATOMS: atom_id res chain seq x y z
N ALA A 1 6.75 -10.25 11.16
CA ALA A 1 7.58 -10.32 9.94
C ALA A 1 7.97 -11.76 9.64
N GLU A 2 8.76 -12.44 10.48
CA GLU A 2 9.25 -13.81 10.23
C GLU A 2 8.14 -14.85 10.03
N LYS A 3 7.05 -14.75 10.80
CA LYS A 3 5.86 -15.61 10.62
C LYS A 3 5.26 -15.48 9.21
N LEU A 4 5.18 -14.27 8.65
CA LEU A 4 4.63 -14.07 7.30
C LEU A 4 5.59 -14.60 6.23
N SER A 5 6.89 -14.41 6.42
CA SER A 5 7.91 -14.93 5.50
C SER A 5 7.91 -16.47 5.43
N SER A 6 7.55 -17.15 6.52
CA SER A 6 7.52 -18.61 6.61
C SER A 6 6.13 -19.24 6.34
N MET A 7 5.11 -18.42 6.02
CA MET A 7 3.78 -18.93 5.69
C MET A 7 3.78 -19.70 4.38
N LYS A 8 3.15 -20.88 4.41
CA LYS A 8 2.83 -21.65 3.22
C LYS A 8 1.79 -20.91 2.37
N ASP A 9 1.71 -21.26 1.09
CA ASP A 9 0.87 -20.54 0.14
C ASP A 9 -0.62 -20.53 0.51
N MET A 10 -1.13 -21.62 1.09
CA MET A 10 -2.52 -21.67 1.56
C MET A 10 -2.79 -20.65 2.68
N ASP A 11 -1.97 -20.65 3.73
CA ASP A 11 -2.10 -19.69 4.86
C ASP A 11 -1.88 -18.25 4.40
N TRP A 12 -0.97 -18.04 3.44
CA TRP A 12 -0.72 -16.74 2.84
C TRP A 12 -1.92 -16.22 2.06
N ASN A 13 -2.56 -17.07 1.27
CA ASN A 13 -3.75 -16.70 0.49
C ASN A 13 -4.92 -16.37 1.41
N ASP A 14 -5.13 -17.13 2.49
CA ASP A 14 -6.16 -16.84 3.50
C ASP A 14 -5.88 -15.50 4.21
N PHE A 15 -4.61 -15.25 4.55
CA PHE A 15 -4.18 -13.97 5.10
C PHE A 15 -4.48 -12.83 4.12
N LEU A 16 -4.07 -12.95 2.86
CA LEU A 16 -4.30 -11.94 1.83
C LEU A 16 -5.79 -11.67 1.64
N GLN A 17 -6.62 -12.70 1.55
CA GLN A 17 -8.07 -12.53 1.39
C GLN A 17 -8.67 -11.71 2.54
N ARG A 18 -8.26 -11.96 3.78
CA ARG A 18 -8.72 -11.19 4.95
C ARG A 18 -8.25 -9.74 4.92
N VAL A 19 -7.00 -9.51 4.53
CA VAL A 19 -6.42 -8.15 4.39
C VAL A 19 -7.19 -7.37 3.32
N CYS A 20 -7.37 -7.96 2.14
CA CYS A 20 -8.08 -7.38 1.02
C CYS A 20 -9.54 -7.07 1.36
N SER A 21 -10.25 -8.03 1.97
CA SER A 21 -11.64 -7.86 2.40
C SER A 21 -11.81 -6.72 3.40
N LEU A 22 -10.90 -6.59 4.37
CA LEU A 22 -10.97 -5.49 5.35
C LEU A 22 -10.71 -4.13 4.69
N LEU A 23 -9.72 -4.03 3.80
CA LEU A 23 -9.42 -2.77 3.11
C LEU A 23 -10.53 -2.35 2.15
N ASP A 24 -11.14 -3.30 1.45
CA ASP A 24 -12.20 -3.02 0.48
C ASP A 24 -13.58 -2.77 1.13
N SER A 25 -13.74 -3.15 2.40
CA SER A 25 -14.99 -2.93 3.12
C SER A 25 -15.42 -1.45 3.17
N THR A 26 -16.70 -1.17 2.99
CA THR A 26 -17.24 0.20 3.12
C THR A 26 -17.11 0.70 4.56
N GLU A 27 -16.64 1.93 4.74
CA GLU A 27 -16.57 2.57 6.06
C GLU A 27 -17.98 2.91 6.57
N LYS A 28 -18.59 1.99 7.32
CA LYS A 28 -19.93 2.18 7.89
C LYS A 28 -19.91 2.86 9.26
N ASN A 29 -18.78 2.79 9.97
CA ASN A 29 -18.60 3.37 11.30
C ASN A 29 -17.12 3.68 11.58
N THR A 30 -16.87 4.39 12.68
CA THR A 30 -15.52 4.75 13.16
C THR A 30 -14.65 3.55 13.51
N GLY A 31 -15.27 2.42 13.89
CA GLY A 31 -14.59 1.15 14.16
C GLY A 31 -13.92 0.57 12.91
N THR A 32 -14.65 0.52 11.79
CA THR A 32 -14.12 0.03 10.50
C THR A 32 -12.95 0.90 10.02
N ALA A 33 -13.08 2.23 10.09
CA ALA A 33 -12.00 3.15 9.72
C ALA A 33 -10.74 2.93 10.56
N ARG A 34 -10.91 2.74 11.88
CA ARG A 34 -9.78 2.43 12.79
C ARG A 34 -9.14 1.08 12.47
N SER A 35 -9.93 0.05 12.18
CA SER A 35 -9.41 -1.27 11.80
C SER A 35 -8.58 -1.22 10.52
N LYS A 36 -9.01 -0.46 9.51
CA LYS A 36 -8.23 -0.24 8.28
C LYS A 36 -6.90 0.46 8.58
N LEU A 37 -6.93 1.54 9.38
CA LEU A 37 -5.70 2.24 9.77
C LEU A 37 -4.73 1.34 10.55
N ASN A 38 -5.24 0.51 11.46
CA ASN A 38 -4.43 -0.45 12.20
C ASN A 38 -3.81 -1.51 11.27
N LEU A 39 -4.58 -2.00 10.31
CA LEU A 39 -4.07 -2.92 9.29
C LEU A 39 -2.96 -2.27 8.45
N LEU A 40 -3.12 -1.03 7.99
CA LEU A 40 -2.07 -0.34 7.24
C LEU A 40 -0.80 -0.12 8.08
N HIS A 41 -0.94 0.13 9.39
CA HIS A 41 0.22 0.19 10.29
C HIS A 41 0.92 -1.16 10.39
N TYR A 42 0.16 -2.24 10.57
CA TYR A 42 0.72 -3.58 10.59
C TYR A 42 1.46 -3.91 9.29
N LEU A 43 0.87 -3.57 8.13
CA LEU A 43 1.51 -3.73 6.83
C LEU A 43 2.81 -2.95 6.72
N CYS A 44 2.86 -1.69 7.21
CA CYS A 44 4.11 -0.93 7.28
C CYS A 44 5.19 -1.66 8.10
N THR A 45 4.82 -2.33 9.20
CA THR A 45 5.78 -3.05 10.05
C THR A 45 6.32 -4.32 9.40
N VAL A 46 5.52 -5.00 8.57
CA VAL A 46 5.94 -6.28 7.96
C VAL A 46 6.55 -6.12 6.57
N ALA A 47 6.24 -5.04 5.86
CA ALA A 47 6.76 -4.73 4.53
C ALA A 47 8.27 -4.40 4.50
N VAL A 48 8.94 -4.33 5.65
CA VAL A 48 10.40 -4.14 5.73
C VAL A 48 11.22 -5.38 5.37
N ARG A 49 10.57 -6.54 5.21
CA ARG A 49 11.20 -7.78 4.78
C ARG A 49 11.01 -7.97 3.29
N LYS A 50 12.11 -8.19 2.58
CA LYS A 50 12.14 -8.43 1.12
C LYS A 50 11.10 -9.44 0.66
N GLU A 51 11.06 -10.62 1.28
CA GLU A 51 10.15 -11.71 0.86
C GLU A 51 8.68 -11.34 1.06
N VAL A 52 8.36 -10.60 2.13
CA VAL A 52 7.00 -10.15 2.40
C VAL A 52 6.62 -9.03 1.42
N ALA A 53 7.50 -8.06 1.20
CA ALA A 53 7.28 -6.96 0.27
C ALA A 53 7.01 -7.46 -1.15
N SER A 54 7.87 -8.34 -1.67
CA SER A 54 7.73 -8.91 -3.02
C SER A 54 6.43 -9.69 -3.19
N ARG A 55 6.02 -10.47 -2.17
CA ARG A 55 4.74 -11.21 -2.22
C ARG A 55 3.52 -10.27 -2.14
N LEU A 56 3.58 -9.22 -1.33
CA LEU A 56 2.47 -8.28 -1.16
C LEU A 56 2.28 -7.42 -2.41
N ILE A 57 3.36 -6.86 -2.98
CA ILE A 57 3.28 -5.99 -4.16
C ILE A 57 2.80 -6.76 -5.40
N SER A 58 3.19 -8.03 -5.52
CA SER A 58 2.79 -8.91 -6.61
C SER A 58 1.41 -9.58 -6.40
N SER A 59 0.64 -9.15 -5.39
CA SER A 59 -0.67 -9.71 -5.06
C SER A 59 -1.82 -8.74 -5.35
N GLN A 60 -3.05 -9.22 -5.22
CA GLN A 60 -4.27 -8.41 -5.32
C GLN A 60 -4.37 -7.29 -4.28
N LEU A 61 -3.49 -7.27 -3.27
CA LEU A 61 -3.41 -6.16 -2.33
C LEU A 61 -3.00 -4.85 -3.03
N PHE A 62 -2.06 -4.90 -3.98
CA PHE A 62 -1.52 -3.66 -4.57
C PHE A 62 -2.58 -2.87 -5.37
N PRO A 63 -3.41 -3.50 -6.23
CA PRO A 63 -4.58 -2.84 -6.81
C PRO A 63 -5.56 -2.26 -5.78
N ILE A 64 -5.80 -2.98 -4.67
CA ILE A 64 -6.69 -2.48 -3.60
C ILE A 64 -6.09 -1.25 -2.91
N LEU A 65 -4.76 -1.20 -2.71
CA LEU A 65 -4.08 -0.02 -2.18
C LEU A 65 -4.23 1.18 -3.13
N ILE A 66 -4.06 0.99 -4.44
CA ILE A 66 -4.31 2.05 -5.44
C ILE A 66 -5.76 2.55 -5.33
N GLN A 67 -6.72 1.63 -5.23
CA GLN A 67 -8.12 2.00 -5.10
C GLN A 67 -8.39 2.77 -3.81
N GLN A 68 -7.85 2.34 -2.65
CA GLN A 68 -7.98 3.07 -1.40
C GLN A 68 -7.34 4.46 -1.46
N LEU A 69 -6.21 4.60 -2.16
CA LEU A 69 -5.57 5.90 -2.38
C LEU A 69 -6.48 6.85 -3.17
N ARG A 70 -7.26 6.32 -4.13
CA ARG A 70 -8.22 7.07 -4.96
C ARG A 70 -9.48 7.47 -4.19
N VAL A 71 -10.11 6.52 -3.49
CA VAL A 71 -11.49 6.70 -3.00
C VAL A 71 -11.61 7.09 -1.52
N ALA A 72 -10.58 6.87 -0.70
CA ALA A 72 -10.69 7.14 0.73
C ALA A 72 -10.94 8.63 0.99
N ALA A 73 -11.96 9.01 1.75
CA ALA A 73 -12.17 10.42 2.10
C ALA A 73 -11.14 10.93 3.14
N ASN A 74 -10.55 10.02 3.92
CA ASN A 74 -9.62 10.33 5.00
C ASN A 74 -8.17 10.45 4.48
N TRP A 75 -7.59 11.64 4.60
CA TRP A 75 -6.20 11.92 4.21
C TRP A 75 -5.15 11.15 5.01
N ASP A 76 -5.41 10.84 6.28
CA ASP A 76 -4.49 10.01 7.07
C ASP A 76 -4.48 8.57 6.55
N LEU A 77 -5.63 8.06 6.11
CA LEU A 77 -5.72 6.75 5.47
C LEU A 77 -4.94 6.75 4.14
N ARG A 78 -5.16 7.75 3.27
CA ARG A 78 -4.41 7.90 2.01
C ARG A 78 -2.90 7.99 2.25
N ALA A 79 -2.47 8.77 3.24
CA ALA A 79 -1.05 8.89 3.59
C ALA A 79 -0.45 7.55 4.05
N LYS A 80 -1.21 6.76 4.81
CA LYS A 80 -0.76 5.43 5.25
C LYS A 80 -0.74 4.42 4.11
N VAL A 81 -1.72 4.46 3.20
CA VAL A 81 -1.71 3.65 1.97
C VAL A 81 -0.47 3.95 1.14
N ALA A 82 -0.19 5.23 0.87
CA ALA A 82 1.02 5.63 0.14
C ALA A 82 2.29 5.15 0.85
N ARG A 83 2.35 5.25 2.18
CA ARG A 83 3.50 4.72 2.94
C ARG A 83 3.68 3.22 2.78
N VAL A 84 2.60 2.42 2.80
CA VAL A 84 2.68 0.97 2.53
C VAL A 84 3.23 0.75 1.13
N MET A 85 2.68 1.41 0.10
CA MET A 85 3.12 1.26 -1.28
C MET A 85 4.61 1.60 -1.46
N GLY A 86 5.08 2.69 -0.84
CA GLY A 86 6.50 3.05 -0.87
C GLY A 86 7.40 2.02 -0.17
N LEU A 87 6.97 1.45 0.96
CA LEU A 87 7.72 0.38 1.63
C LEU A 87 7.76 -0.91 0.80
N LEU A 88 6.65 -1.26 0.15
CA LEU A 88 6.61 -2.38 -0.78
C LEU A 88 7.60 -2.17 -1.91
N ALA A 89 7.61 -0.99 -2.53
CA ALA A 89 8.53 -0.66 -3.61
C ALA A 89 10.00 -0.69 -3.15
N LEU A 90 10.31 -0.09 -2.00
CA LEU A 90 11.66 -0.02 -1.43
C LEU A 90 12.28 -1.40 -1.16
N HIS A 91 11.48 -2.37 -0.69
CA HIS A 91 11.99 -3.67 -0.24
C HIS A 91 11.77 -4.80 -1.24
N THR A 92 10.95 -4.60 -2.27
CA THR A 92 10.76 -5.58 -3.34
C THR A 92 12.05 -5.70 -4.16
N SER A 93 12.43 -6.92 -4.51
CA SER A 93 13.60 -7.15 -5.38
C SER A 93 13.27 -7.33 -6.85
N GLU A 94 12.07 -7.83 -7.15
CA GLU A 94 11.62 -8.15 -8.49
C GLU A 94 10.16 -7.75 -8.62
N LEU A 95 9.86 -6.97 -9.65
CA LEU A 95 8.51 -6.55 -9.98
C LEU A 95 7.95 -7.49 -11.05
N GLY A 96 6.82 -8.13 -10.77
CA GLY A 96 6.12 -8.91 -11.79
C GLY A 96 5.56 -8.01 -12.90
N GLU A 97 5.55 -8.52 -14.14
CA GLU A 97 5.13 -7.76 -15.34
C GLU A 97 3.72 -7.16 -15.24
N ASN A 98 2.83 -7.79 -14.46
CA ASN A 98 1.43 -7.41 -14.34
C ASN A 98 1.12 -6.49 -13.15
N VAL A 99 2.13 -6.05 -12.39
CA VAL A 99 1.90 -5.18 -11.23
C VAL A 99 1.64 -3.75 -11.73
N PRO A 100 0.49 -3.12 -11.39
CA PRO A 100 0.10 -1.81 -11.94
C PRO A 100 0.83 -0.63 -11.28
N VAL A 101 2.18 -0.65 -11.27
CA VAL A 101 3.02 0.41 -10.68
C VAL A 101 2.84 1.74 -11.41
N SER A 102 2.67 1.72 -12.74
CA SER A 102 2.42 2.94 -13.51
C SER A 102 1.13 3.65 -13.08
N GLU A 103 0.06 2.92 -12.75
CA GLU A 103 -1.18 3.51 -12.26
C GLU A 103 -0.97 4.19 -10.89
N ALA A 104 -0.21 3.54 -10.00
CA ALA A 104 0.18 4.13 -8.72
C ALA A 104 0.98 5.43 -8.88
N ILE A 105 1.94 5.45 -9.80
CA ILE A 105 2.77 6.63 -10.09
C ILE A 105 1.93 7.80 -10.59
N ILE A 106 1.01 7.54 -11.55
CA ILE A 106 0.11 8.55 -12.09
C ILE A 106 -0.75 9.14 -10.97
N LEU A 107 -1.41 8.28 -10.18
CA LEU A 107 -2.30 8.71 -9.11
C LEU A 107 -1.56 9.52 -8.02
N LEU A 108 -0.37 9.08 -7.60
CA LEU A 108 0.44 9.84 -6.64
C LEU A 108 0.87 11.20 -7.21
N THR A 109 1.22 11.25 -8.49
CA THR A 109 1.60 12.50 -9.17
C THR A 109 0.44 13.48 -9.22
N GLU A 110 -0.77 13.00 -9.53
CA GLU A 110 -2.01 13.81 -9.51
C GLU A 110 -2.30 14.33 -8.11
N LEU A 111 -2.29 13.47 -7.10
CA LEU A 111 -2.54 13.86 -5.70
C LEU A 111 -1.53 14.89 -5.19
N ILE A 112 -0.25 14.75 -5.52
CA ILE A 112 0.79 15.72 -5.16
C ILE A 112 0.53 17.07 -5.85
N ARG A 113 0.15 17.05 -7.13
CA ARG A 113 -0.16 18.26 -7.91
C ARG A 113 -1.38 18.99 -7.34
N GLU A 114 -2.47 18.27 -7.07
CA GLU A 114 -3.69 18.82 -6.48
C GLU A 114 -3.44 19.43 -5.09
N ASN A 115 -2.55 18.81 -4.31
CA ASN A 115 -2.22 19.23 -2.95
C ASN A 115 -0.91 20.02 -2.87
N PHE A 116 -0.48 20.67 -3.95
CA PHE A 116 0.84 21.27 -4.05
C PHE A 116 1.13 22.32 -2.96
N ARG A 117 0.12 23.01 -2.44
CA ARG A 117 0.27 23.98 -1.34
C ARG A 117 0.29 23.34 0.06
N ASN A 118 -0.13 22.08 0.19
CA ASN A 118 -0.14 21.36 1.46
C ASN A 118 1.18 20.59 1.66
N SER A 119 2.13 21.22 2.35
CA SER A 119 3.46 20.63 2.60
C SER A 119 3.40 19.28 3.32
N LYS A 120 2.45 19.08 4.24
CA LYS A 120 2.30 17.82 4.98
C LYS A 120 1.92 16.68 4.03
N LEU A 121 0.90 16.87 3.19
CA LEU A 121 0.46 15.83 2.25
C LEU A 121 1.52 15.55 1.18
N LYS A 122 2.18 16.59 0.66
CA LYS A 122 3.32 16.42 -0.26
C LYS A 122 4.41 15.55 0.36
N GLN A 123 4.82 15.86 1.60
CA GLN A 123 5.86 15.09 2.31
C GLN A 123 5.43 13.64 2.58
N CYS A 124 4.13 13.35 2.66
CA CYS A 124 3.64 11.98 2.79
C CYS A 124 3.69 11.19 1.47
N PHE A 125 3.38 11.83 0.33
CA PHE A 125 3.25 11.13 -0.96
C PHE A 125 4.53 11.09 -1.78
N LEU A 126 5.36 12.13 -1.71
CA LEU A 126 6.62 12.22 -2.47
C LEU A 126 7.56 11.03 -2.24
N PRO A 127 7.76 10.53 -0.99
CA PRO A 127 8.60 9.36 -0.77
C PRO A 127 8.06 8.14 -1.51
N ALA A 128 6.76 7.86 -1.43
CA ALA A 128 6.17 6.72 -2.11
C ALA A 128 6.32 6.80 -3.64
N LEU A 129 6.13 7.99 -4.21
CA LEU A 129 6.37 8.23 -5.63
C LEU A 129 7.84 7.97 -6.02
N GLY A 130 8.78 8.46 -5.22
CA GLY A 130 10.21 8.25 -5.45
C GLY A 130 10.61 6.77 -5.44
N GLU A 131 10.14 6.00 -4.46
CA GLU A 131 10.42 4.57 -4.37
C GLU A 131 9.83 3.79 -5.56
N LEU A 132 8.62 4.13 -6.00
CA LEU A 132 7.99 3.49 -7.17
C LEU A 132 8.71 3.82 -8.47
N LEU A 133 9.21 5.05 -8.63
CA LEU A 133 10.02 5.44 -9.77
C LEU A 133 11.37 4.72 -9.77
N TYR A 134 12.01 4.59 -8.60
CA TYR A 134 13.27 3.86 -8.47
C TYR A 134 13.11 2.37 -8.79
N LEU A 135 11.99 1.76 -8.40
CA LEU A 135 11.70 0.34 -8.69
C LEU A 135 11.63 0.01 -10.18
N ILE A 136 11.26 0.99 -11.03
CA ILE A 136 11.10 0.80 -12.49
C ILE A 136 12.24 1.42 -13.31
N ALA A 137 13.24 2.01 -12.66
CA ALA A 137 14.38 2.66 -13.30
C ALA A 137 15.51 1.66 -13.61
#